data_AF-A0A8R7V8Z7-F1
#
_entry.id   AF-A0A8R7V8Z7-F1
#
_cell.length_a   1.000
_cell.length_b   1.000
_cell.length_c   1.000
_cell.angle_alpha   90.00
_cell.angle_beta   90.00
_cell.angle_gamma   90.00
#
_symmetry.space_group_name_H-M   'P 1'
#
loop_
_entity.id
_entity.type
_entity.pdbx_description
1 polymer ?
#
loop_
_entity_poly.entity_id
_entity_poly.type
_entity_poly.pdbx_seq_one_letter_code
_entity_poly.pdbx_strand_id
1 'polypeptide(L)' 'MKKNILQALHASGIGAHSGITATYHRIKALFAWTGIFQSVESFVNKCQICQQAKVEH' A
#
# COMPACT_ATOMS: atom_id res chain seq x y z
N MET A 1 -3.25 -5.98 13.37
CA MET A 1 -2.48 -4.71 13.47
C MET A 1 -1.86 -4.27 12.15
N LYS A 2 -0.96 -5.05 11.51
CA LYS A 2 -0.27 -4.68 10.24
C LYS A 2 -1.22 -4.30 9.07
N LYS A 3 -2.32 -5.05 8.90
CA LYS A 3 -3.34 -4.78 7.86
C LYS A 3 -4.05 -3.42 8.04
N ASN A 4 -4.29 -2.99 9.29
CA ASN A 4 -4.94 -1.70 9.56
C ASN A 4 -4.04 -0.52 9.19
N ILE A 5 -2.72 -0.65 9.43
CA ILE A 5 -1.71 0.34 9.02
C ILE A 5 -1.66 0.45 7.49
N LEU A 6 -1.60 -0.70 6.80
CA LEU A 6 -1.61 -0.77 5.35
C LEU A 6 -2.87 -0.13 4.77
N GLN A 7 -4.05 -0.47 5.30
CA GLN A 7 -5.32 0.09 4.85
C GLN A 7 -5.43 1.61 5.12
N ALA A 8 -5.00 2.08 6.30
CA ALA A 8 -5.02 3.51 6.61
C ALA A 8 -4.10 4.32 5.70
N LEU A 9 -2.90 3.82 5.40
CA LEU A 9 -1.90 4.56 4.62
C LEU A 9 -2.06 4.40 3.09
N HIS A 10 -2.69 3.32 2.64
CA HIS A 10 -2.91 3.03 1.21
C HIS A 10 -4.32 3.40 0.73
N ALA A 11 -5.35 3.09 1.50
CA ALA A 11 -6.76 3.16 1.07
C ALA A 11 -7.57 4.29 1.74
N SER A 12 -6.97 5.11 2.62
CA SER A 12 -7.64 6.34 3.06
C SER A 12 -7.51 7.44 2.00
N GLY A 13 -8.36 8.47 2.05
CA GLY A 13 -8.30 9.63 1.13
C GLY A 13 -6.93 10.33 1.06
N ILE A 14 -6.05 10.14 2.05
CA ILE A 14 -4.64 10.60 2.07
C ILE A 14 -3.69 9.66 1.29
N GLY A 15 -4.05 8.37 1.19
CA GLY A 15 -3.29 7.31 0.53
C GLY A 15 -3.42 7.30 -0.99
N ALA A 16 -4.47 7.92 -1.55
CA ALA A 16 -4.72 8.07 -2.98
C ALA A 16 -4.55 6.77 -3.81
N HIS A 17 -4.70 5.59 -3.20
CA HIS A 17 -4.40 4.31 -3.84
C HIS A 17 -3.00 4.29 -4.50
N SER A 18 -2.04 4.96 -3.85
CA SER A 18 -0.68 5.12 -4.36
C SER A 18 -0.02 3.76 -4.56
N GLY A 19 0.73 3.61 -5.64
CA GLY A 19 1.43 2.36 -5.97
C GLY A 19 2.39 1.86 -4.88
N ILE A 20 2.95 0.67 -5.11
CA ILE A 20 3.79 -0.07 -4.14
C ILE A 20 4.90 0.80 -3.55
N THR A 21 5.67 1.52 -4.38
CA THR A 21 6.81 2.33 -3.94
C THR A 21 6.42 3.45 -2.98
N ALA A 22 5.35 4.19 -3.30
CA ALA A 22 4.86 5.28 -2.48
C ALA A 22 4.32 4.78 -1.13
N THR A 23 3.57 3.68 -1.15
CA THR A 23 3.07 3.03 0.07
C THR A 23 4.21 2.51 0.93
N TYR A 24 5.25 1.92 0.31
CA TYR A 24 6.44 1.41 0.99
C TYR A 24 7.23 2.52 1.71
N HIS A 25 7.52 3.63 1.03
CA HIS A 25 8.28 4.75 1.62
C HIS A 25 7.55 5.37 2.82
N ARG A 26 6.23 5.57 2.72
CA ARG A 26 5.42 6.08 3.84
C ARG A 26 5.44 5.14 5.05
N ILE A 27 5.25 3.85 4.82
CA ILE A 27 5.24 2.86 5.90
C ILE A 27 6.61 2.78 6.57
N LYS A 28 7.69 2.73 5.78
CA LYS A 28 9.07 2.69 6.30
C LYS A 28 9.44 3.94 7.11
N ALA A 29 8.84 5.09 6.80
CA ALA A 29 9.08 6.33 7.54
C ALA A 29 8.41 6.36 8.92
N LEU A 30 7.30 5.62 9.11
CA LEU A 30 6.49 5.67 10.33
C LEU A 30 6.63 4.41 11.19
N PHE A 31 7.02 3.29 10.58
CA PHE A 31 7.05 1.98 11.24
C PHE A 31 8.24 1.16 10.76
N ALA A 32 8.79 0.34 11.65
CA ALA A 32 9.85 -0.61 11.35
C ALA A 32 9.41 -2.02 11.76
N TRP A 33 9.36 -2.94 10.79
CA TRP A 33 9.21 -4.37 11.04
C TRP A 33 9.87 -5.20 9.92
N THR A 34 10.20 -6.46 10.21
CA THR A 34 10.79 -7.37 9.23
C THR A 34 9.78 -7.71 8.14
N GLY A 35 10.14 -7.50 6.87
CA GLY A 35 9.25 -7.82 5.74
C GLY A 35 8.21 -6.73 5.42
N ILE A 36 8.49 -5.45 5.70
CA ILE A 36 7.63 -4.32 5.28
C ILE A 36 7.35 -4.40 3.77
N PHE A 37 8.39 -4.56 2.94
CA PHE A 37 8.24 -4.57 1.49
C PHE A 37 7.27 -5.66 1.01
N GLN A 38 7.46 -6.91 1.43
CA GLN A 38 6.57 -8.04 1.08
C GLN A 38 5.12 -7.80 1.54
N SER A 39 4.94 -7.18 2.71
CA SER A 39 3.62 -6.83 3.23
C SER A 39 2.94 -5.77 2.37
N VAL A 40 3.68 -4.74 1.94
CA VAL A 40 3.18 -3.68 1.05
C VAL A 40 2.84 -4.24 -0.32
N GLU A 41 3.77 -4.99 -0.93
CA GLU A 41 3.58 -5.59 -2.26
C GLU A 41 2.35 -6.48 -2.29
N SER A 42 2.21 -7.40 -1.33
CA SER A 42 1.05 -8.30 -1.25
C SER A 42 -0.27 -7.53 -1.05
N PHE A 43 -0.24 -6.42 -0.32
CA PHE A 43 -1.43 -5.62 -0.05
C PHE A 43 -1.88 -4.82 -1.27
N VAL A 44 -0.94 -4.11 -1.93
CA VAL A 44 -1.25 -3.29 -3.10
C VAL A 44 -1.63 -4.16 -4.31
N ASN A 45 -1.00 -5.33 -4.48
CA ASN A 45 -1.41 -6.29 -5.52
C ASN A 45 -2.84 -6.81 -5.34
N LYS A 46 -3.34 -6.84 -4.10
CA LYS A 46 -4.73 -7.22 -3.79
C LYS A 46 -5.70 -6.04 -3.82
N CYS A 47 -5.23 -4.81 -4.04
CA CYS A 47 -6.09 -3.64 -4.15
C CYS A 47 -6.75 -3.59 -5.53
N GLN A 48 -8.05 -3.91 -5.61
CA GLN A 48 -8.78 -3.90 -6.87
C GLN A 48 -8.78 -2.53 -7.57
N ILE A 49 -8.79 -1.43 -6.81
CA ILE A 49 -8.76 -0.07 -7.36
C ILE A 49 -7.44 0.20 -8.08
N CYS A 50 -6.30 -0.16 -7.47
CA CYS A 50 -4.98 -0.04 -8.10
C CYS A 50 -4.83 -0.94 -9.33
N GLN A 51 -5.45 -2.12 -9.31
CA GLN A 51 -5.41 -3.05 -10.46
C GLN A 51 -6.29 -2.56 -11.61
N GLN A 52 -7.46 -2.01 -11.33
CA GLN A 52 -8.36 -1.44 -12.33
C GLN A 52 -7.74 -0.21 -13.02
N ALA A 53 -7.10 0.68 -12.26
CA ALA A 53 -6.37 1.83 -12.82
C ALA A 53 -5.18 1.44 -13.71
N LYS A 54 -4.70 0.19 -13.62
CA LYS A 54 -3.64 -0.36 -14.49
C LYS A 54 -4.17 -0.97 -15.79
N VAL A 55 -5.46 -1.28 -15.85
CA VAL A 55 -6.13 -1.95 -16.98
C VAL A 55 -6.70 -0.96 -18.00
N GLU A 56 -6.72 0.33 -17.70
CA GLU A 56 -7.16 1.35 -18.66
C GLU A 56 -6.09 1.60 -19.75
N HIS A 57 -6.07 0.74 -20.77
CA HIS A 57 -5.54 1.01 -22.09
C HIS A 57 -6.33 0.25 -23.16
#